data_AF-A0A518HAH8-F1
#
_entry.id   AF-A0A518HAH8-F1
#
_cell.length_a   1.000
_cell.length_b   1.000
_cell.length_c   1.000
_cell.angle_alpha   90.00
_cell.angle_beta   90.00
_cell.angle_gamma   90.00
#
_symmetry.space_group_name_H-M   'P 1'
#
loop_
_entity.id
_entity.type
_entity.pdbx_description
1 polymer ?
#
loop_
_entity_poly.entity_id
_entity_poly.type
_entity_poly.pdbx_seq_one_letter_code
_entity_poly.pdbx_strand_id
1 'polypeptide(L)'
;MIRPRVSIAALMVGVLLIAGGFAALNYPSILGANALGTLLQGSLLVSILGAVLGRGSRRAFWSGFAISGVAYTLMVFDLAPRPSPTRPLLVTGDLLILLKEVMHDDPNTWDNHLEWMTTTQRTDWTLFYQTGQSLIALMVGMLGGLLGRGFAGADPEPAAPRLRREG
;
A
#
# COMPACT_ATOMS: atom_id res chain seq x y z
N MET A 1 24.64 14.79 9.27
CA MET A 1 23.90 14.68 7.99
C MET A 1 23.83 13.21 7.56
N ILE A 2 22.71 12.53 7.76
CA ILE A 2 22.53 11.14 7.36
C ILE A 2 22.24 11.12 5.86
N ARG A 3 23.12 10.54 5.04
CA ARG A 3 22.84 10.31 3.61
C ARG A 3 22.09 8.98 3.47
N PRO A 4 20.79 8.98 3.12
CA PRO A 4 20.07 7.73 2.89
C PRO A 4 20.71 7.02 1.69
N ARG A 5 21.33 5.86 1.93
CA ARG A 5 21.83 4.99 0.86
C ARG A 5 20.66 4.16 0.35
N VAL A 6 19.91 4.72 -0.59
CA VAL A 6 18.90 3.96 -1.33
C VAL A 6 19.64 3.10 -2.35
N SER A 7 19.56 1.78 -2.21
CA SER A 7 20.15 0.86 -3.18
C SER A 7 19.41 0.98 -4.52
N ILE A 8 20.15 0.99 -5.64
CA ILE A 8 19.56 0.94 -6.99
C ILE A 8 18.61 -0.24 -7.12
N ALA A 9 18.97 -1.40 -6.53
CA ALA A 9 18.11 -2.57 -6.51
C ALA A 9 16.75 -2.31 -5.84
N ALA A 10 16.73 -1.57 -4.73
CA ALA A 10 15.48 -1.22 -4.05
C ALA A 10 14.62 -0.27 -4.90
N LEU A 11 15.26 0.66 -5.62
CA LEU A 11 14.56 1.55 -6.53
C LEU A 11 13.96 0.78 -7.71
N MET A 12 14.71 -0.14 -8.32
CA MET A 12 14.20 -0.99 -9.41
C MET A 12 13.03 -1.87 -8.97
N VAL A 13 13.10 -2.46 -7.78
CA VAL A 13 11.97 -3.24 -7.22
C VAL A 13 10.76 -2.33 -7.00
N GLY A 14 10.95 -1.12 -6.47
CA GLY A 14 9.87 -0.15 -6.29
C GLY A 14 9.21 0.23 -7.62
N VAL A 15 9.99 0.54 -8.65
CA VAL A 15 9.48 0.85 -10.00
C VAL A 15 8.71 -0.34 -10.58
N LEU A 16 9.24 -1.56 -10.44
CA LEU A 16 8.60 -2.76 -10.95
C LEU A 16 7.27 -3.05 -10.26
N LEU A 17 7.18 -2.82 -8.94
CA LEU A 17 5.92 -2.93 -8.20
C LEU A 17 4.90 -1.87 -8.64
N ILE A 18 5.34 -0.62 -8.85
CA ILE A 18 4.47 0.46 -9.30
C ILE A 18 3.95 0.18 -10.72
N ALA A 19 4.85 -0.14 -11.65
CA ALA A 19 4.49 -0.47 -13.03
C ALA A 19 3.59 -1.71 -13.11
N GLY A 20 3.89 -2.75 -12.33
CA GLY A 20 3.04 -3.94 -12.22
C GLY A 20 1.67 -3.63 -11.64
N GLY A 21 1.59 -2.71 -10.66
CA GLY A 21 0.34 -2.21 -10.10
C GLY A 21 -0.50 -1.47 -11.14
N PHE A 22 0.10 -0.55 -11.90
CA PHE A 22 -0.59 0.15 -13.00
C PHE A 22 -1.02 -0.81 -14.12
N ALA A 23 -0.17 -1.77 -14.48
CA ALA A 23 -0.53 -2.79 -15.46
C ALA A 23 -1.72 -3.64 -15.00
N ALA A 24 -1.77 -4.01 -13.72
CA ALA A 24 -2.90 -4.74 -13.14
C ALA A 24 -4.18 -3.91 -13.07
N LEU A 25 -4.06 -2.58 -12.90
CA LEU A 25 -5.20 -1.66 -12.97
C LEU A 25 -5.74 -1.50 -14.40
N ASN A 26 -4.87 -1.53 -15.41
CA ASN A 26 -5.26 -1.40 -16.81
C ASN A 26 -5.93 -2.69 -17.35
N TYR A 27 -5.49 -3.85 -16.87
CA TYR A 27 -6.06 -5.16 -17.23
C TYR A 27 -6.50 -5.92 -15.98
N PRO A 28 -7.67 -5.58 -15.38
CA PRO A 28 -8.15 -6.21 -14.17
C PRO A 28 -8.47 -7.68 -14.44
N SER A 29 -7.59 -8.57 -14.00
CA SER A 29 -7.79 -10.01 -14.06
C SER A 29 -8.04 -10.58 -12.67
N ILE A 30 -8.85 -11.63 -12.59
CA ILE A 30 -9.09 -12.38 -11.34
C ILE A 30 -7.76 -12.82 -10.72
N LEU A 31 -6.81 -13.26 -11.56
CA LEU A 31 -5.49 -13.69 -11.13
C LEU A 31 -4.69 -12.53 -10.53
N GLY A 32 -4.72 -11.35 -11.16
CA GLY A 32 -4.04 -10.14 -10.69
C GLY A 32 -4.59 -9.63 -9.36
N ALA A 33 -5.91 -9.57 -9.22
CA ALA A 33 -6.56 -9.15 -7.97
C ALA A 33 -6.24 -10.10 -6.81
N ASN A 34 -6.31 -11.41 -7.05
CA ASN A 34 -5.96 -12.43 -6.04
C ASN A 34 -4.46 -12.43 -5.71
N ALA A 35 -3.59 -12.25 -6.71
CA ALA A 35 -2.15 -12.17 -6.50
C ALA A 35 -1.77 -10.93 -5.67
N LEU A 36 -2.37 -9.77 -5.95
CA LEU A 36 -2.13 -8.55 -5.16
C LEU A 36 -2.71 -8.65 -3.76
N GLY A 37 -3.89 -9.27 -3.60
CA GLY A 37 -4.47 -9.53 -2.29
C GLY A 37 -3.58 -10.45 -1.43
N THR A 38 -3.06 -11.54 -2.00
CA THR A 38 -2.14 -12.43 -1.29
C THR A 38 -0.79 -11.79 -1.02
N LEU A 39 -0.28 -10.96 -1.94
CA LEU A 39 0.94 -10.18 -1.74
C LEU A 39 0.77 -9.16 -0.61
N LEU A 40 -0.37 -8.46 -0.55
CA LEU A 40 -0.71 -7.56 0.56
C LEU A 40 -0.72 -8.33 1.88
N GLN A 41 -1.48 -9.43 1.96
CA GLN A 41 -1.57 -10.24 3.18
C GLN A 41 -0.20 -10.78 3.61
N GLY A 42 0.58 -11.33 2.67
CA GLY A 42 1.93 -11.83 2.92
C GLY A 42 2.86 -10.72 3.41
N SER A 43 2.80 -9.53 2.81
CA SER A 43 3.61 -8.39 3.23
C SER A 43 3.27 -7.90 4.64
N LEU A 44 1.99 -7.89 5.03
CA LEU A 44 1.55 -7.55 6.37
C LEU A 44 2.04 -8.59 7.39
N LEU A 45 1.95 -9.87 7.05
CA LEU A 45 2.47 -10.97 7.88
C LEU A 45 3.98 -10.85 8.11
N VAL A 46 4.74 -10.66 7.03
CA VAL A 46 6.18 -10.41 7.08
C VAL A 46 6.50 -9.16 7.89
N SER A 47 5.69 -8.11 7.78
CA SER A 47 5.87 -6.89 8.55
C SER A 47 5.63 -7.09 10.04
N ILE A 48 4.62 -7.87 10.44
CA ILE A 48 4.38 -8.21 11.84
C ILE A 48 5.56 -9.03 12.38
N LEU A 49 6.02 -10.05 11.64
CA LEU A 49 7.23 -10.80 12.03
C LEU A 49 8.46 -9.89 12.13
N GLY A 50 8.65 -8.98 11.18
CA GLY A 50 9.75 -8.01 11.18
C GLY A 50 9.68 -7.03 12.35
N ALA A 51 8.48 -6.68 12.82
CA ALA A 51 8.26 -5.81 13.97
C ALA A 51 8.51 -6.54 15.31
N VAL A 52 8.21 -7.85 15.37
CA VAL A 52 8.43 -8.69 16.56
C VAL A 52 9.89 -9.12 16.69
N LEU A 53 10.49 -9.60 15.59
CA LEU A 53 11.85 -10.15 15.58
C LEU A 53 12.93 -9.07 15.32
N GLY A 54 12.55 -7.92 14.78
CA GLY A 54 13.48 -6.84 14.45
C GLY A 54 14.06 -6.14 15.69
N ARG A 55 15.26 -5.57 15.53
CA ARG A 55 15.89 -4.68 16.53
C ARG A 55 16.26 -3.34 15.91
N GLY A 56 16.35 -2.31 16.74
CA GLY A 56 16.75 -0.95 16.35
C GLY A 56 15.86 -0.32 15.27
N SER A 57 16.47 0.46 14.37
CA SER A 57 15.78 1.18 13.29
C SER A 57 14.99 0.27 12.33
N ARG A 58 15.40 -1.00 12.17
CA ARG A 58 14.67 -1.98 11.34
C ARG A 58 13.33 -2.35 11.97
N ARG A 59 13.26 -2.46 13.30
CA ARG A 59 12.01 -2.72 14.02
C ARG A 59 11.03 -1.56 13.85
N ALA A 60 11.52 -0.32 13.91
CA ALA A 60 10.71 0.87 13.75
C ALA A 60 10.08 0.97 12.34
N PHE A 61 10.84 0.57 11.31
CA PHE A 61 10.29 0.44 9.95
C PHE A 61 9.14 -0.58 9.90
N TRP A 62 9.38 -1.80 10.35
CA TRP A 62 8.38 -2.86 10.26
C TRP A 62 7.15 -2.61 11.14
N SER A 63 7.32 -1.96 12.29
CA SER A 63 6.18 -1.55 13.13
C SER A 63 5.37 -0.44 12.47
N GLY A 64 6.03 0.58 11.89
CA GLY A 64 5.34 1.63 11.13
C GLY A 64 4.56 1.08 9.94
N PHE A 65 5.15 0.14 9.20
CA PHE A 65 4.49 -0.54 8.09
C PHE A 65 3.30 -1.38 8.57
N ALA A 66 3.48 -2.19 9.61
CA ALA A 66 2.42 -3.03 10.14
C ALA A 66 1.25 -2.20 10.66
N ILE A 67 1.52 -1.17 11.48
CA ILE A 67 0.47 -0.32 12.06
C ILE A 67 -0.31 0.39 10.95
N SER A 68 0.39 1.06 10.03
CA SER A 68 -0.26 1.86 8.98
C SER A 68 -0.98 0.99 7.95
N GLY A 69 -0.34 -0.11 7.54
CA GLY A 69 -0.91 -1.06 6.58
C GLY A 69 -2.12 -1.81 7.13
N VAL A 70 -2.06 -2.31 8.38
CA VAL A 70 -3.20 -2.95 9.04
C VAL A 70 -4.33 -1.94 9.26
N ALA A 71 -4.02 -0.74 9.78
CA ALA A 71 -5.04 0.29 10.01
C ALA A 71 -5.79 0.64 8.72
N TYR A 72 -5.08 0.84 7.62
CA TYR A 72 -5.69 1.10 6.32
C TYR A 72 -6.53 -0.09 5.82
N THR A 73 -5.98 -1.31 5.91
CA THR A 73 -6.67 -2.53 5.48
C THR A 73 -7.97 -2.74 6.26
N LEU A 74 -7.96 -2.53 7.59
CA LEU A 74 -9.17 -2.62 8.42
C LEU A 74 -10.20 -1.57 8.03
N MET A 75 -9.75 -0.35 7.71
CA MET A 75 -10.63 0.76 7.32
C MET A 75 -11.30 0.51 5.96
N VAL A 76 -10.60 -0.14 5.04
CA VAL A 76 -11.09 -0.38 3.67
C VAL A 76 -11.88 -1.68 3.54
N PHE A 77 -11.34 -2.78 4.06
CA PHE A 77 -11.91 -4.10 3.85
C PHE A 77 -13.00 -4.46 4.84
N ASP A 78 -13.22 -3.64 5.88
CA ASP A 78 -14.26 -3.80 6.90
C ASP A 78 -14.45 -5.28 7.29
N LEU A 79 -13.62 -5.74 8.23
CA LEU A 79 -13.71 -7.11 8.75
C LEU A 79 -14.99 -7.33 9.60
N ALA A 80 -15.91 -6.36 9.68
CA ALA A 80 -17.16 -6.52 10.40
C ALA A 80 -18.01 -7.65 9.78
N PRO A 81 -18.52 -8.60 10.59
CA PRO A 81 -19.41 -9.67 10.11
C PRO A 81 -20.72 -9.16 9.49
N ARG A 82 -21.05 -7.89 9.69
CA ARG A 82 -22.26 -7.25 9.16
C ARG A 82 -21.86 -5.95 8.44
N PRO A 83 -21.90 -5.92 7.10
CA PRO A 83 -21.61 -4.70 6.37
C PRO A 83 -22.67 -3.65 6.74
N SER A 84 -22.23 -2.55 7.35
CA SER A 84 -23.13 -1.45 7.67
C SER A 84 -23.56 -0.74 6.38
N PRO A 85 -24.86 -0.48 6.16
CA PRO A 85 -25.35 0.14 4.93
C PRO A 85 -24.92 1.61 4.77
N THR A 86 -24.52 2.26 5.86
CA THR A 86 -23.97 3.62 5.88
C THR A 86 -22.47 3.57 6.07
N ARG A 87 -21.72 3.28 5.00
CA ARG A 87 -20.28 3.51 5.00
C ARG A 87 -20.00 4.96 4.59
N PRO A 88 -19.20 5.72 5.35
CA PRO A 88 -18.69 6.99 4.86
C PRO A 88 -17.84 6.72 3.61
N LEU A 89 -18.12 7.43 2.52
CA LEU A 89 -17.29 7.35 1.31
C LEU A 89 -15.86 7.74 1.70
N LEU A 90 -14.95 6.78 1.57
CA LEU A 90 -13.53 7.03 1.71
C LEU A 90 -13.09 7.88 0.52
N VAL A 91 -12.30 8.92 0.76
CA VAL A 91 -11.73 9.79 -0.29
C VAL A 91 -10.96 8.97 -1.34
N THR A 92 -10.38 7.83 -0.94
CA THR A 92 -9.71 6.90 -1.86
C THR A 92 -10.69 6.22 -2.83
N GLY A 93 -11.95 6.04 -2.45
CA GLY A 93 -13.01 5.56 -3.34
C GLY A 93 -13.31 6.57 -4.45
N ASP A 94 -13.45 7.85 -4.10
CA ASP A 94 -13.70 8.91 -5.09
C ASP A 94 -12.52 9.07 -6.04
N LEU A 95 -11.29 8.95 -5.54
CA LEU A 95 -10.07 8.99 -6.35
C LEU A 95 -10.00 7.81 -7.33
N LEU A 96 -10.44 6.61 -6.92
CA LEU A 96 -10.54 5.45 -7.81
C LEU A 96 -11.63 5.60 -8.87
N ILE A 97 -12.74 6.27 -8.55
CA ILE A 97 -13.79 6.61 -9.51
C ILE A 97 -13.24 7.57 -10.57
N LEU A 98 -12.58 8.66 -10.14
CA LEU A 98 -11.93 9.61 -11.04
C LEU A 98 -10.86 8.94 -11.92
N LEU A 99 -10.05 8.06 -11.33
CA LEU A 99 -9.01 7.34 -12.08
C LEU A 99 -9.61 6.41 -13.14
N LYS A 100 -10.71 5.71 -12.83
CA LYS A 100 -11.41 4.89 -13.83
C LYS A 100 -11.93 5.74 -14.98
N GLU A 101 -12.53 6.88 -14.67
CA GLU A 101 -13.09 7.78 -15.68
C GLU A 101 -12.00 8.29 -16.62
N VAL A 102 -10.83 8.65 -16.09
CA VAL A 102 -9.66 9.02 -16.89
C VAL A 102 -9.12 7.86 -17.73
N MET A 103 -9.15 6.61 -17.23
CA MET A 103 -8.63 5.46 -17.96
C MET A 103 -9.62 4.88 -18.98
N HIS A 104 -10.92 5.14 -18.84
CA HIS A 104 -11.96 4.57 -19.70
C HIS A 104 -12.39 5.52 -20.84
N ASP A 105 -11.75 6.68 -20.96
CA ASP A 105 -12.03 7.66 -22.01
C ASP A 105 -11.39 7.21 -23.34
N ASP A 106 -11.88 6.09 -23.88
CA ASP A 106 -11.58 5.63 -25.24
C ASP A 106 -12.67 6.17 -26.19
N PRO A 107 -12.36 7.10 -27.10
CA PRO A 107 -13.37 7.82 -27.89
C PRO A 107 -14.13 6.95 -28.91
N ASN A 108 -13.74 5.69 -29.11
CA ASN A 108 -14.28 4.82 -30.17
C ASN A 108 -15.30 3.76 -29.69
N THR A 109 -15.70 3.74 -28.40
CA THR A 109 -16.47 2.60 -27.84
C THR A 109 -18.00 2.71 -27.93
N TRP A 110 -18.53 3.82 -28.46
CA TRP A 110 -19.97 4.12 -28.49
C TRP A 110 -20.84 3.07 -29.21
N ASP A 111 -20.31 2.33 -30.19
CA ASP A 111 -21.09 1.38 -31.00
C ASP A 111 -21.35 0.01 -30.35
N ASN A 112 -20.62 -0.36 -29.29
CA ASN A 112 -20.81 -1.65 -28.61
C ASN A 112 -21.70 -1.56 -27.36
N HIS A 113 -22.18 -0.37 -26.99
CA HIS A 113 -22.63 -0.07 -25.62
C HIS A 113 -23.76 -0.95 -25.06
N LEU A 114 -24.69 -1.48 -25.85
CA LEU A 114 -25.93 -2.07 -25.29
C LEU A 114 -25.87 -3.56 -24.94
N GLU A 115 -24.89 -4.33 -25.42
CA GLU A 115 -24.94 -5.81 -25.35
C GLU A 115 -24.11 -6.45 -24.22
N TRP A 116 -23.16 -5.71 -23.61
CA TRP A 116 -22.29 -6.20 -22.52
C TRP A 116 -22.63 -5.66 -21.12
N MET A 117 -23.68 -4.82 -21.00
CA MET A 117 -23.95 -4.02 -19.80
C MET A 117 -24.51 -4.79 -18.58
N THR A 118 -24.91 -6.06 -18.65
CA THR A 118 -25.67 -6.67 -17.52
C THR A 118 -24.97 -7.73 -16.68
N THR A 119 -23.81 -8.26 -17.07
CA THR A 119 -23.14 -9.31 -16.26
C THR A 119 -21.63 -9.16 -16.10
N THR A 120 -20.88 -8.73 -17.11
CA THR A 120 -19.41 -8.65 -17.03
C THR A 120 -18.91 -7.39 -16.32
N GLN A 121 -19.61 -6.26 -16.48
CA GLN A 121 -19.17 -4.95 -15.97
C GLN A 121 -19.12 -4.86 -14.43
N ARG A 122 -19.96 -5.62 -13.71
CA ARG A 122 -20.01 -5.56 -12.24
C ARG A 122 -18.84 -6.30 -11.59
N THR A 123 -18.42 -7.44 -12.16
CA THR A 123 -17.24 -8.17 -11.71
C THR A 123 -15.97 -7.37 -11.95
N ASP A 124 -15.87 -6.68 -13.10
CA ASP A 124 -14.68 -5.90 -13.44
C ASP A 124 -14.46 -4.71 -12.50
N TRP A 125 -15.54 -4.04 -12.11
CA TRP A 125 -15.46 -2.94 -11.14
C TRP A 125 -15.00 -3.42 -9.76
N THR A 126 -15.47 -4.59 -9.33
CA THR A 126 -15.11 -5.15 -8.01
C THR A 126 -13.63 -5.53 -7.99
N LEU A 127 -13.14 -6.14 -9.07
CA LEU A 127 -11.73 -6.51 -9.25
C LEU A 127 -10.82 -5.28 -9.33
N PHE A 128 -11.23 -4.27 -10.08
CA PHE A 128 -10.52 -2.99 -10.18
C PHE A 128 -10.42 -2.31 -8.81
N TYR A 129 -11.55 -2.19 -8.11
CA TYR A 129 -11.60 -1.58 -6.79
C TYR A 129 -10.71 -2.34 -5.78
N GLN A 130 -10.81 -3.67 -5.74
CA GLN A 130 -9.99 -4.50 -4.86
C GLN A 130 -8.49 -4.36 -5.16
N THR A 131 -8.13 -4.34 -6.44
CA THR A 131 -6.75 -4.14 -6.92
C THR A 131 -6.22 -2.77 -6.50
N GLY A 132 -6.97 -1.71 -6.75
CA GLY A 132 -6.62 -0.35 -6.38
C GLY A 132 -6.46 -0.18 -4.87
N GLN A 133 -7.40 -0.70 -4.08
CA GLN A 133 -7.31 -0.66 -2.63
C GLN A 133 -6.11 -1.41 -2.07
N SER A 134 -5.73 -2.54 -2.68
CA SER A 134 -4.55 -3.31 -2.26
C SER A 134 -3.25 -2.56 -2.52
N LEU A 135 -3.15 -1.85 -3.66
CA LEU A 135 -2.01 -1.00 -3.99
C LEU A 135 -1.89 0.18 -3.02
N ILE A 136 -3.00 0.88 -2.76
CA ILE A 136 -2.99 2.01 -1.82
C ILE A 136 -2.60 1.53 -0.42
N ALA A 137 -3.09 0.36 0.03
CA ALA A 137 -2.71 -0.22 1.31
C ALA A 137 -1.20 -0.47 1.42
N LEU A 138 -0.58 -1.02 0.36
CA LEU A 138 0.87 -1.23 0.29
C LEU A 138 1.63 0.10 0.33
N MET A 139 1.16 1.12 -0.39
CA MET A 139 1.80 2.45 -0.38
C MET A 139 1.71 3.12 1.00
N VAL A 140 0.55 3.07 1.65
CA VAL A 140 0.33 3.61 3.00
C VAL A 140 1.19 2.86 4.01
N GLY A 141 1.26 1.54 3.94
CA GLY A 141 2.18 0.73 4.75
C GLY A 141 3.64 1.14 4.54
N MET A 142 4.07 1.27 3.29
CA MET A 142 5.45 1.66 2.95
C MET A 142 5.81 3.04 3.51
N LEU A 143 4.92 4.04 3.36
CA LEU A 143 5.08 5.37 3.94
C LEU A 143 5.16 5.31 5.47
N GLY A 144 4.26 4.56 6.11
CA GLY A 144 4.26 4.34 7.55
C GLY A 144 5.58 3.75 8.06
N GLY A 145 6.13 2.78 7.33
CA GLY A 145 7.42 2.20 7.66
C GLY A 145 8.57 3.19 7.51
N LEU A 146 8.60 3.96 6.42
CA LEU A 146 9.61 5.00 6.22
C LEU A 146 9.58 6.06 7.32
N LEU A 147 8.38 6.51 7.72
CA LEU A 147 8.19 7.43 8.84
C LEU A 147 8.68 6.83 10.16
N GLY A 148 8.26 5.59 10.47
CA GLY A 148 8.71 4.89 11.68
C GLY A 148 10.23 4.79 11.76
N ARG A 149 10.88 4.50 10.64
CA ARG A 149 12.34 4.50 10.54
C ARG A 149 12.95 5.88 10.78
N GLY A 150 12.35 6.93 10.22
CA GLY A 150 12.80 8.31 10.40
C GLY A 150 12.82 8.73 11.87
N PHE A 151 11.76 8.40 12.62
CA PHE A 151 11.68 8.69 14.05
C PHE A 151 12.69 7.90 14.89
N ALA A 152 12.95 6.64 14.55
CA ALA A 152 13.95 5.83 15.26
C ALA A 152 15.40 6.16 14.91
N GLY A 153 15.65 6.88 13.81
CA GLY A 153 16.99 7.32 13.41
C GLY A 153 17.49 8.56 14.15
N ALA A 154 16.65 9.20 14.96
CA ALA A 154 16.98 10.35 15.77
C ALA A 154 17.53 9.95 17.15
N ASP A 155 18.36 8.90 17.20
CA ASP A 155 19.08 8.58 18.43
C ASP A 155 19.89 9.81 18.86
N PRO A 156 19.75 10.28 20.11
CA PRO A 156 20.50 11.42 20.59
C PRO A 156 21.98 11.11 20.46
N GLU A 157 22.71 12.05 19.84
CA GLU A 157 24.15 11.99 19.65
C GLU A 157 24.81 11.40 20.90
N PRO A 158 25.58 10.29 20.79
CA PRO A 158 26.13 9.61 21.94
C PRO A 158 26.90 10.65 22.74
N ALA A 159 26.41 10.94 23.95
CA ALA A 159 26.91 12.02 24.79
C ALA A 159 28.44 11.95 24.79
N ALA A 160 29.08 13.00 24.25
CA ALA A 160 30.51 13.04 24.03
C ALA A 160 31.22 12.46 25.27
N PRO A 161 32.19 11.55 25.09
CA PRO A 161 32.83 10.86 26.20
C PRO A 161 33.26 11.91 27.21
N ARG A 162 32.63 11.92 28.39
CA ARG A 162 32.96 12.85 29.46
C ARG A 162 34.42 12.58 29.76
N LEU A 163 35.29 13.47 29.31
CA LEU A 163 36.72 13.43 29.60
C LEU A 163 36.82 13.36 31.12
N ARG A 164 37.15 12.16 31.61
CA ARG A 164 37.41 11.87 33.00
C ARG A 164 38.64 12.70 33.34
N ARG A 165 38.42 13.88 33.93
CA ARG A 165 39.47 14.66 34.57
C ARG A 165 39.96 13.82 35.74
N GLU A 166 41.01 13.05 35.50
CA GLU A 166 41.84 12.52 36.57
C GLU A 166 42.75 13.68 37.03
N GLY A 167 42.62 14.02 38.30
CA GLY A 167 43.49 14.94 39.02
C GLY A 167 44.22 14.18 40.11
#